data_AF-A0A1F7VBX8-F1
#
_entry.id   AF-A0A1F7VBX8-F1
#
_cell.length_a   1.000
_cell.length_b   1.000
_cell.length_c   1.000
_cell.angle_alpha   90.00
_cell.angle_beta   90.00
_cell.angle_gamma   90.00
#
_symmetry.space_group_name_H-M   'P 1'
#
loop_
_entity.id
_entity.type
_entity.pdbx_description
1 polymer ?
#
loop_
_entity_poly.entity_id
_entity_poly.type
_entity_poly.pdbx_seq_one_letter_code
_entity_poly.pdbx_strand_id
1 'polypeptide(L)'
;MDQDDRKVADLLEDQDIVDRKFADRVAKRFDDIETTPNWLTVWRIILAVPTLLCFFIANLFVNKNQDFTLWLWGTLGTALLYMSHELWNFYHKKNDMLVTTSRLLFFSPFLTVSAFAIQSLHRDALIWLLCMTAGGLFYIWAALLDAFDGALARFQDDRDKIPKHARPRTSESDEYNLPFSKRLNLQGSSHYGGVLDPLSDKILYFVTVFPLGWNTVEHLYLLFSLFVALLLTLIRFRAIRRAFEIAGKGSANRFGKYKIWVEVATVAALALLLMGPFRVLCANILIGTALIIGILSLAGHAWLGYKKAVALRKAAAARRKSSSSLRIVK
;
A
#
# COMPACT_ATOMS: atom_id res chain seq x y z
N MET A 1 5.56 -1.20 34.98
CA MET A 1 4.82 -1.83 33.87
C MET A 1 3.58 -2.41 34.52
N ASP A 2 2.46 -1.73 34.32
CA ASP A 2 1.21 -2.06 35.00
C ASP A 2 0.70 -3.43 34.55
N GLN A 3 -0.16 -4.03 35.37
CA GLN A 3 -0.70 -5.37 35.12
C GLN A 3 -1.49 -5.44 33.79
N ASP A 4 -2.06 -4.31 33.37
CA ASP A 4 -2.74 -4.14 32.08
C ASP A 4 -1.75 -4.02 30.91
N ASP A 5 -0.59 -3.37 31.08
CA ASP A 5 0.47 -3.31 30.06
C ASP A 5 1.02 -4.71 29.75
N ARG A 6 1.10 -5.58 30.78
CA ARG A 6 1.52 -6.98 30.61
C ARG A 6 0.49 -7.79 29.83
N LYS A 7 -0.79 -7.67 30.16
CA LYS A 7 -1.86 -8.36 29.40
C LYS A 7 -1.92 -7.90 27.94
N VAL A 8 -1.73 -6.62 27.66
CA VAL A 8 -1.69 -6.11 26.27
C VAL A 8 -0.46 -6.64 25.54
N ALA A 9 0.71 -6.69 26.19
CA ALA A 9 1.92 -7.28 25.61
C ALA A 9 1.78 -8.77 25.31
N ASP A 10 1.22 -9.55 26.24
CA ASP A 10 0.98 -10.99 26.06
C ASP A 10 -0.02 -11.26 24.92
N LEU A 11 -1.11 -10.46 24.82
CA LEU A 11 -2.07 -10.57 23.72
C LEU A 11 -1.47 -10.21 22.36
N LEU A 12 -0.56 -9.22 22.31
CA LEU A 12 0.16 -8.86 21.09
C LEU A 12 1.17 -9.94 20.68
N GLU A 13 1.85 -10.56 21.64
CA GLU A 13 2.79 -11.66 21.40
C GLU A 13 2.06 -12.90 20.87
N ASP A 14 0.90 -13.25 21.43
CA ASP A 14 0.06 -14.33 20.94
C ASP A 14 -0.46 -14.07 19.52
N GLN A 15 -0.86 -12.83 19.21
CA GLN A 15 -1.31 -12.45 17.88
C GLN A 15 -0.17 -12.52 16.85
N ASP A 16 1.02 -12.02 17.18
CA ASP A 16 2.22 -12.13 16.33
C ASP A 16 2.59 -13.60 16.06
N ILE A 17 2.41 -14.49 17.04
CA ILE A 17 2.64 -15.93 16.88
C ILE A 17 1.62 -16.56 15.91
N VAL A 18 0.34 -16.18 16.00
CA VAL A 18 -0.72 -16.71 15.12
C VAL A 18 -0.52 -16.24 13.69
N ASP A 19 -0.26 -14.95 13.49
CA ASP A 19 -0.02 -14.34 12.17
C ASP A 19 1.23 -14.94 11.52
N ARG A 20 2.29 -15.15 12.31
CA ARG A 20 3.51 -15.82 11.85
C ARG A 20 3.25 -17.27 11.45
N LYS A 21 2.50 -18.04 12.24
CA LYS A 21 2.14 -19.43 11.89
C LYS A 21 1.30 -19.53 10.62
N PHE A 22 0.42 -18.56 10.36
CA PHE A 22 -0.32 -18.50 9.10
C PHE A 22 0.61 -18.18 7.92
N ALA A 23 1.40 -17.12 8.04
CA ALA A 23 2.35 -16.71 7.01
C ALA A 23 3.37 -17.80 6.67
N ASP A 24 3.89 -18.53 7.68
CA ASP A 24 4.85 -19.61 7.50
C ASP A 24 4.22 -20.84 6.82
N ARG A 25 2.93 -21.13 7.09
CA ARG A 25 2.20 -22.20 6.40
C ARG A 25 2.00 -21.87 4.92
N VAL A 26 1.64 -20.62 4.61
CA VAL A 26 1.50 -20.15 3.23
C VAL A 26 2.86 -20.13 2.53
N ALA A 27 3.91 -19.62 3.19
CA ALA A 27 5.28 -19.65 2.69
C ALA A 27 5.73 -21.06 2.35
N LYS A 28 5.49 -22.04 3.22
CA LYS A 28 5.78 -23.46 2.92
C LYS A 28 5.09 -23.93 1.64
N ARG A 29 3.83 -23.56 1.41
CA ARG A 29 3.12 -23.95 0.17
C ARG A 29 3.74 -23.33 -1.08
N PHE A 30 4.20 -22.07 -1.00
CA PHE A 30 4.93 -21.45 -2.11
C PHE A 30 6.30 -22.11 -2.35
N ASP A 31 6.98 -22.49 -1.27
CA ASP A 31 8.25 -23.22 -1.33
C ASP A 31 8.07 -24.63 -1.92
N ASP A 32 6.99 -25.34 -1.58
CA ASP A 32 6.64 -26.68 -2.09
C ASP A 32 6.44 -26.69 -3.62
N ILE A 33 6.04 -25.56 -4.22
CA ILE A 33 5.91 -25.39 -5.68
C ILE A 33 7.13 -24.70 -6.32
N GLU A 34 8.25 -24.67 -5.60
CA GLU A 34 9.53 -24.09 -6.04
C GLU A 34 9.44 -22.59 -6.41
N THR A 35 8.49 -21.87 -5.84
CA THR A 35 8.38 -20.41 -6.03
C THR A 35 9.41 -19.68 -5.18
N THR A 36 9.87 -18.53 -5.66
CA THR A 36 10.80 -17.66 -4.95
C THR A 36 10.14 -16.33 -4.54
N PRO A 37 10.71 -15.62 -3.54
CA PRO A 37 10.24 -14.29 -3.16
C PRO A 37 10.21 -13.33 -4.35
N ASN A 38 11.26 -13.34 -5.18
CA ASN A 38 11.36 -12.47 -6.35
C ASN A 38 10.27 -12.76 -7.40
N TRP A 39 9.88 -14.03 -7.57
CA TRP A 39 8.75 -14.39 -8.44
C TRP A 39 7.41 -13.88 -7.90
N LEU A 40 7.17 -13.95 -6.58
CA LEU A 40 5.99 -13.36 -5.96
C LEU A 40 5.95 -11.83 -6.18
N THR A 41 7.10 -11.16 -6.06
CA THR A 41 7.19 -9.73 -6.38
C THR A 41 6.92 -9.45 -7.86
N VAL A 42 7.34 -10.31 -8.80
CA VAL A 42 6.98 -10.18 -10.22
C VAL A 42 5.48 -10.38 -10.45
N TRP A 43 4.85 -11.36 -9.78
CA TRP A 43 3.40 -11.56 -9.86
C TRP A 43 2.62 -10.33 -9.42
N ARG A 44 3.09 -9.60 -8.40
CA ARG A 44 2.53 -8.30 -8.00
C ARG A 44 2.55 -7.28 -9.14
N ILE A 45 3.67 -7.18 -9.85
CA ILE A 45 3.81 -6.30 -11.01
C ILE A 45 2.85 -6.73 -12.14
N ILE A 46 2.73 -8.04 -12.39
CA ILE A 46 1.79 -8.57 -13.39
C ILE A 46 0.34 -8.20 -13.03
N LEU A 47 -0.05 -8.31 -11.75
CA LEU A 47 -1.37 -7.95 -11.24
C LEU A 47 -1.65 -6.44 -11.25
N ALA A 48 -0.60 -5.61 -11.33
CA ALA A 48 -0.76 -4.17 -11.50
C ALA A 48 -1.47 -3.82 -12.81
N VAL A 49 -1.31 -4.63 -13.87
CA VAL A 49 -1.94 -4.41 -15.19
C VAL A 49 -3.47 -4.56 -15.14
N PRO A 50 -4.05 -5.70 -14.70
CA PRO A 50 -5.51 -5.80 -14.58
C PRO A 50 -6.07 -4.82 -13.56
N THR A 51 -5.33 -4.50 -12.48
CA THR A 51 -5.71 -3.44 -11.53
C THR A 51 -5.88 -2.08 -12.23
N LEU A 52 -4.88 -1.68 -13.03
CA LEU A 52 -4.93 -0.45 -13.84
C LEU A 52 -6.15 -0.44 -14.76
N LEU A 53 -6.33 -1.52 -15.53
CA LEU A 53 -7.40 -1.61 -16.52
C LEU A 53 -8.78 -1.52 -15.86
N CYS A 54 -8.99 -2.24 -14.76
CA CYS A 54 -10.22 -2.19 -13.99
C CYS A 54 -10.53 -0.77 -13.50
N PHE A 55 -9.59 -0.10 -12.83
CA PHE A 55 -9.83 1.26 -12.33
C PHE A 55 -9.92 2.32 -13.43
N PHE A 56 -9.20 2.14 -14.54
CA PHE A 56 -9.30 3.02 -15.70
C PHE A 56 -10.67 2.90 -16.35
N ILE A 57 -11.13 1.67 -16.63
CA ILE A 57 -12.46 1.40 -17.19
C ILE A 57 -13.53 1.97 -16.26
N ALA A 58 -13.46 1.69 -14.95
CA ALA A 58 -14.39 2.27 -13.98
C ALA A 58 -14.42 3.81 -14.09
N ASN A 59 -13.27 4.47 -14.20
CA ASN A 59 -13.22 5.92 -14.33
C ASN A 59 -13.90 6.48 -15.59
N LEU A 60 -13.92 5.74 -16.71
CA LEU A 60 -14.64 6.17 -17.92
C LEU A 60 -16.15 6.30 -17.69
N PHE A 61 -16.70 5.59 -16.70
CA PHE A 61 -18.12 5.61 -16.37
C PHE A 61 -18.48 6.55 -15.21
N VAL A 62 -17.50 7.17 -14.54
CA VAL A 62 -17.73 8.03 -13.36
C VAL A 62 -18.59 9.25 -13.67
N ASN A 63 -18.37 9.92 -14.81
CA ASN A 63 -19.13 11.12 -15.17
C ASN A 63 -20.53 10.80 -15.71
N LYS A 64 -20.76 9.58 -16.19
CA LYS A 64 -22.08 9.11 -16.65
C LYS A 64 -22.97 8.64 -15.50
N ASN A 65 -22.38 8.30 -14.36
CA ASN A 65 -23.05 7.68 -13.22
C ASN A 65 -23.22 8.63 -12.02
N GLN A 66 -23.04 9.95 -12.17
CA GLN A 66 -23.21 10.89 -11.05
C GLN A 66 -24.62 10.80 -10.44
N ASP A 67 -25.65 10.65 -11.27
CA ASP A 67 -27.04 10.52 -10.82
C ASP A 67 -27.30 9.18 -10.11
N PHE A 68 -26.75 8.08 -10.65
CA PHE A 68 -26.80 6.75 -9.99
C PHE A 68 -26.15 6.80 -8.61
N THR A 69 -25.06 7.53 -8.49
CA THR A 69 -24.26 7.63 -7.28
C THR A 69 -24.99 8.40 -6.18
N LEU A 70 -25.59 9.55 -6.53
CA LEU A 70 -26.47 10.31 -5.64
C LEU A 70 -27.66 9.46 -5.18
N TRP A 71 -28.26 8.70 -6.10
CA TRP A 71 -29.34 7.77 -5.77
C TRP A 71 -28.90 6.64 -4.83
N LEU A 72 -27.75 6.00 -5.08
CA LEU A 72 -27.22 4.92 -4.24
C LEU A 72 -26.92 5.40 -2.82
N TRP A 73 -26.27 6.57 -2.66
CA TRP A 73 -26.02 7.16 -1.35
C TRP A 73 -27.29 7.63 -0.65
N GLY A 74 -28.24 8.20 -1.39
CA GLY A 74 -29.56 8.51 -0.86
C GLY A 74 -30.25 7.25 -0.34
N THR A 75 -30.18 6.15 -1.08
CA THR A 75 -30.82 4.87 -0.73
C THR A 75 -30.13 4.21 0.46
N LEU A 76 -28.79 4.10 0.45
CA LEU A 76 -28.01 3.55 1.56
C LEU A 76 -28.11 4.39 2.82
N GLY A 77 -28.04 5.72 2.69
CA GLY A 77 -28.21 6.65 3.81
C GLY A 77 -29.60 6.56 4.42
N THR A 78 -30.65 6.49 3.59
CA THR A 78 -32.03 6.32 4.06
C THR A 78 -32.21 4.94 4.71
N ALA A 79 -31.64 3.88 4.13
CA ALA A 79 -31.68 2.53 4.71
C ALA A 79 -30.96 2.45 6.05
N LEU A 80 -29.79 3.09 6.19
CA LEU A 80 -29.04 3.14 7.45
C LEU A 80 -29.76 3.97 8.52
N LEU A 81 -30.33 5.13 8.16
CA LEU A 81 -31.15 5.93 9.07
C LEU A 81 -32.40 5.16 9.51
N TYR A 82 -33.04 4.43 8.59
CA TYR A 82 -34.20 3.61 8.90
C TYR A 82 -33.84 2.42 9.80
N MET A 83 -32.77 1.67 9.49
CA MET A 83 -32.28 0.59 10.35
C MET A 83 -31.89 1.11 11.73
N SER A 84 -31.26 2.28 11.81
CA SER A 84 -30.91 2.92 13.08
C SER A 84 -32.15 3.31 13.89
N HIS A 85 -33.19 3.84 13.23
CA HIS A 85 -34.46 4.18 13.85
C HIS A 85 -35.25 2.94 14.31
N GLU A 86 -35.27 1.86 13.52
CA GLU A 86 -35.90 0.60 13.90
C GLU A 86 -35.14 -0.11 15.03
N LEU A 87 -33.81 -0.11 15.01
CA LEU A 87 -32.98 -0.59 16.13
C LEU A 87 -33.24 0.22 17.41
N TRP A 88 -33.34 1.55 17.29
CA TRP A 88 -33.68 2.43 18.41
C TRP A 88 -35.07 2.14 18.98
N ASN A 89 -36.08 1.98 18.12
CA ASN A 89 -37.44 1.66 18.54
C ASN A 89 -37.55 0.25 19.12
N PHE A 90 -36.83 -0.74 18.58
CA PHE A 90 -36.73 -2.08 19.13
C PHE A 90 -36.11 -2.06 20.53
N TYR A 91 -35.10 -1.21 20.75
CA TYR A 91 -34.43 -1.08 22.05
C TYR A 91 -35.30 -0.35 23.09
N HIS A 92 -36.12 0.61 22.68
CA HIS A 92 -36.87 1.48 23.61
C HIS A 92 -38.38 1.21 23.71
N LYS A 93 -38.99 0.49 22.77
CA LYS A 93 -40.43 0.17 22.79
C LYS A 93 -40.63 -1.31 22.48
N LYS A 94 -41.19 -2.05 23.45
CA LYS A 94 -41.86 -3.34 23.22
C LYS A 94 -43.10 -3.12 22.34
N ASN A 95 -42.92 -2.84 21.05
CA ASN A 95 -44.04 -2.63 20.14
C ASN A 95 -44.18 -3.78 19.13
N ASP A 96 -45.44 -4.11 18.88
CA ASP A 96 -45.92 -5.23 18.07
C ASP A 96 -45.44 -5.18 16.61
N MET A 97 -44.99 -6.35 16.16
CA MET A 97 -44.39 -6.68 14.87
C MET A 97 -45.25 -6.32 13.64
N LEU A 98 -46.55 -6.02 13.82
CA LEU A 98 -47.50 -5.74 12.73
C LEU A 98 -47.39 -4.33 12.11
N VAL A 99 -46.90 -3.34 12.87
CA VAL A 99 -46.76 -1.95 12.40
C VAL A 99 -45.55 -1.79 11.48
N THR A 100 -44.54 -2.64 11.63
CA THR A 100 -43.33 -2.64 10.78
C THR A 100 -43.63 -3.14 9.37
N THR A 101 -44.52 -4.13 9.22
CA THR A 101 -44.85 -4.75 7.93
C THR A 101 -45.68 -3.85 7.01
N SER A 102 -46.54 -3.01 7.59
CA SER A 102 -47.40 -2.07 6.83
C SER A 102 -46.63 -0.86 6.30
N ARG A 103 -45.51 -0.48 6.92
CA ARG A 103 -44.61 0.59 6.45
C ARG A 103 -43.73 0.16 5.26
N LEU A 104 -43.40 -1.13 5.15
CA LEU A 104 -42.67 -1.70 4.02
C LEU A 104 -43.46 -1.63 2.69
N LEU A 105 -44.80 -1.68 2.75
CA LEU A 105 -45.65 -1.67 1.55
C LEU A 105 -45.82 -0.27 0.92
N PHE A 106 -45.62 0.81 1.68
CA PHE A 106 -45.70 2.19 1.17
C PHE A 106 -44.53 2.61 0.27
N PHE A 107 -43.44 1.82 0.23
CA PHE A 107 -42.28 2.07 -0.64
C PHE A 107 -42.45 1.59 -2.10
N SER A 108 -43.52 0.86 -2.40
CA SER A 108 -43.76 0.21 -3.70
C SER A 108 -43.77 1.16 -4.91
N PRO A 109 -44.43 2.33 -4.91
CA PRO A 109 -44.50 3.19 -6.10
C PRO A 109 -43.18 3.93 -6.40
N PHE A 110 -42.38 4.22 -5.37
CA PHE A 110 -41.05 4.82 -5.52
C PHE A 110 -40.05 3.82 -6.14
N LEU A 111 -40.19 2.52 -5.83
CA LEU A 111 -39.39 1.46 -6.44
C LEU A 111 -39.69 1.30 -7.93
N THR A 112 -40.94 1.45 -8.37
CA THR A 112 -41.35 1.22 -9.76
C THR A 112 -40.96 2.36 -10.71
N VAL A 113 -41.08 3.62 -10.29
CA VAL A 113 -40.60 4.78 -11.08
C VAL A 113 -39.07 4.83 -11.10
N SER A 114 -38.41 4.39 -10.02
CA SER A 114 -36.97 4.17 -10.02
C SER A 114 -36.61 3.07 -11.03
N ALA A 115 -37.32 1.94 -11.07
CA ALA A 115 -36.99 0.76 -11.90
C ALA A 115 -36.86 1.04 -13.41
N PHE A 116 -37.58 2.04 -13.96
CA PHE A 116 -37.53 2.37 -15.39
C PHE A 116 -36.37 3.30 -15.77
N ALA A 117 -36.02 4.28 -14.91
CA ALA A 117 -34.79 5.07 -15.05
C ALA A 117 -33.53 4.23 -14.74
N ILE A 118 -33.70 3.21 -13.92
CA ILE A 118 -32.69 2.25 -13.48
C ILE A 118 -32.20 1.32 -14.62
N GLN A 119 -32.98 1.06 -15.67
CA GLN A 119 -32.63 0.03 -16.66
C GLN A 119 -31.45 0.41 -17.59
N SER A 120 -31.30 1.70 -17.94
CA SER A 120 -30.14 2.22 -18.70
C SER A 120 -28.99 2.68 -17.79
N LEU A 121 -29.29 3.24 -16.60
CA LEU A 121 -28.30 3.52 -15.55
C LEU A 121 -27.61 2.24 -15.05
N HIS A 122 -28.31 1.09 -15.07
CA HIS A 122 -27.78 -0.16 -14.53
C HIS A 122 -26.58 -0.69 -15.29
N ARG A 123 -26.51 -0.57 -16.61
CA ARG A 123 -25.40 -1.18 -17.35
C ARG A 123 -24.08 -0.49 -17.03
N ASP A 124 -24.05 0.83 -17.13
CA ASP A 124 -22.85 1.62 -16.86
C ASP A 124 -22.48 1.59 -15.37
N ALA A 125 -23.48 1.61 -14.47
CA ALA A 125 -23.25 1.46 -13.03
C ALA A 125 -22.76 0.06 -12.63
N LEU A 126 -23.30 -0.99 -13.25
CA LEU A 126 -22.89 -2.37 -13.01
C LEU A 126 -21.48 -2.61 -13.54
N ILE A 127 -21.16 -2.14 -14.74
CA ILE A 127 -19.79 -2.20 -15.29
C ILE A 127 -18.84 -1.47 -14.35
N TRP A 128 -19.19 -0.25 -13.91
CA TRP A 128 -18.42 0.50 -12.93
C TRP A 128 -18.17 -0.31 -11.65
N LEU A 129 -19.23 -0.87 -11.04
CA LEU A 129 -19.15 -1.62 -9.78
C LEU A 129 -18.30 -2.89 -9.92
N LEU A 130 -18.51 -3.64 -11.00
CA LEU A 130 -17.74 -4.85 -11.30
C LEU A 130 -16.26 -4.51 -11.48
N CYS A 131 -15.95 -3.47 -12.24
CA CYS A 131 -14.57 -3.01 -12.45
C CYS A 131 -13.93 -2.52 -11.14
N MET A 132 -14.65 -1.74 -10.32
CA MET A 132 -14.15 -1.28 -9.02
C MET A 132 -13.86 -2.44 -8.07
N THR A 133 -14.79 -3.40 -7.99
CA THR A 133 -14.64 -4.57 -7.13
C THR A 133 -13.50 -5.47 -7.59
N ALA A 134 -13.42 -5.76 -8.89
CA ALA A 134 -12.34 -6.54 -9.46
C ALA A 134 -10.98 -5.86 -9.28
N GLY A 135 -10.88 -4.55 -9.54
CA GLY A 135 -9.67 -3.77 -9.30
C GLY A 135 -9.24 -3.79 -7.83
N GLY A 136 -10.21 -3.65 -6.91
CA GLY A 136 -9.96 -3.77 -5.47
C GLY A 136 -9.46 -5.15 -5.06
N LEU A 137 -10.05 -6.22 -5.60
CA LEU A 137 -9.60 -7.60 -5.34
C LEU A 137 -8.18 -7.84 -5.86
N PHE A 138 -7.85 -7.41 -7.08
CA PHE A 138 -6.49 -7.52 -7.62
C PHE A 138 -5.48 -6.70 -6.80
N TYR A 139 -5.86 -5.50 -6.35
CA TYR A 139 -5.02 -4.68 -5.47
C TYR A 139 -4.76 -5.36 -4.12
N ILE A 140 -5.80 -5.88 -3.46
CA ILE A 140 -5.69 -6.62 -2.19
C ILE A 140 -4.80 -7.85 -2.39
N TRP A 141 -4.99 -8.59 -3.48
CA TRP A 141 -4.18 -9.76 -3.79
C TRP A 141 -2.71 -9.39 -4.01
N ALA A 142 -2.43 -8.29 -4.71
CA ALA A 142 -1.06 -7.78 -4.86
C ALA A 142 -0.44 -7.33 -3.52
N ALA A 143 -1.23 -6.74 -2.62
CA ALA A 143 -0.78 -6.39 -1.27
C ALA A 143 -0.54 -7.63 -0.38
N LEU A 144 -1.32 -8.70 -0.54
CA LEU A 144 -1.08 -9.96 0.18
C LEU A 144 0.20 -10.65 -0.29
N LEU A 145 0.49 -10.61 -1.60
CA LEU A 145 1.73 -11.15 -2.15
C LEU A 145 2.98 -10.43 -1.61
N ASP A 146 2.89 -9.15 -1.25
CA ASP A 146 3.95 -8.41 -0.54
C ASP A 146 4.25 -9.03 0.82
N ALA A 147 3.19 -9.30 1.59
CA ALA A 147 3.36 -9.95 2.89
C ALA A 147 3.95 -11.36 2.73
N PHE A 148 3.54 -12.09 1.69
CA PHE A 148 3.99 -13.46 1.43
C PHE A 148 5.41 -13.54 0.86
N ASP A 149 5.88 -12.58 0.05
CA ASP A 149 7.25 -12.60 -0.46
C ASP A 149 8.28 -12.45 0.68
N GLY A 150 8.01 -11.57 1.64
CA GLY A 150 8.81 -11.40 2.84
C GLY A 150 8.72 -12.60 3.78
N ALA A 151 7.56 -13.26 3.88
CA ALA A 151 7.41 -14.49 4.67
C ALA A 151 8.17 -15.66 4.05
N LEU A 152 8.05 -15.85 2.73
CA LEU A 152 8.76 -16.89 1.98
C LEU A 152 10.28 -16.72 2.09
N ALA A 153 10.78 -15.48 1.96
CA ALA A 153 12.20 -15.19 2.10
C ALA A 153 12.73 -15.60 3.50
N ARG A 154 11.96 -15.30 4.56
CA ARG A 154 12.32 -15.70 5.93
C ARG A 154 12.25 -17.21 6.12
N PHE A 155 11.21 -17.85 5.59
CA PHE A 155 11.03 -19.29 5.68
C PHE A 155 12.19 -20.05 5.02
N GLN A 156 12.60 -19.64 3.82
CA GLN A 156 13.74 -20.23 3.10
C GLN A 156 15.06 -19.98 3.83
N ASP A 157 15.30 -18.76 4.31
CA ASP A 157 16.48 -18.43 5.13
C ASP A 157 16.57 -19.32 6.40
N ASP A 158 15.44 -19.56 7.08
CA ASP A 158 15.36 -20.39 8.29
C ASP A 158 15.53 -21.90 7.99
N ARG A 159 14.92 -22.41 6.89
CA ARG A 159 15.03 -23.81 6.43
C ARG A 159 16.48 -24.18 6.13
N ASP A 160 17.19 -23.29 5.44
CA ASP A 160 18.57 -23.52 5.01
C ASP A 160 19.59 -23.26 6.13
N LYS A 161 19.11 -23.02 7.37
CA LYS A 161 19.88 -22.77 8.59
C LYS A 161 20.93 -21.67 8.42
N ILE A 162 20.66 -20.69 7.57
CA ILE A 162 21.59 -19.60 7.31
C ILE A 162 21.66 -18.74 8.58
N PRO A 163 22.79 -18.69 9.30
CA PRO A 163 22.86 -17.93 10.55
C PRO A 163 22.59 -16.45 10.25
N LYS A 164 21.75 -15.77 11.05
CA LYS A 164 21.39 -14.35 10.81
C LYS A 164 22.61 -13.43 10.65
N HIS A 165 23.75 -13.79 11.24
CA HIS A 165 25.03 -13.07 11.19
C HIS A 165 25.98 -13.53 10.06
N ALA A 166 25.76 -14.74 9.54
CA ALA A 166 26.54 -15.35 8.46
C ALA A 166 25.73 -15.49 7.17
N ARG A 167 24.63 -14.72 7.03
CA ARG A 167 23.86 -14.65 5.77
C ARG A 167 24.84 -14.38 4.64
N PRO A 168 25.17 -15.37 3.80
CA PRO A 168 25.84 -15.07 2.57
C PRO A 168 24.73 -14.50 1.71
N ARG A 169 24.46 -13.21 1.87
CA ARG A 169 24.05 -12.47 0.69
C ARG A 169 25.20 -12.75 -0.27
N THR A 170 24.93 -13.57 -1.29
CA THR A 170 25.79 -13.64 -2.46
C THR A 170 26.24 -12.22 -2.72
N SER A 171 27.56 -12.02 -2.85
CA SER A 171 28.07 -10.66 -2.85
C SER A 171 27.27 -9.89 -3.90
N GLU A 172 26.86 -8.66 -3.60
CA GLU A 172 25.94 -7.95 -4.48
C GLU A 172 26.45 -7.96 -5.94
N SER A 173 27.78 -7.89 -6.13
CA SER A 173 28.45 -8.10 -7.41
C SER A 173 28.12 -9.43 -8.09
N ASP A 174 28.09 -10.54 -7.36
CA ASP A 174 27.76 -11.86 -7.88
C ASP A 174 26.30 -11.93 -8.31
N GLU A 175 25.36 -11.41 -7.52
CA GLU A 175 23.94 -11.34 -7.89
C GLU A 175 23.73 -10.51 -9.18
N TYR A 176 24.44 -9.39 -9.32
CA TYR A 176 24.37 -8.52 -10.51
C TYR A 176 25.03 -9.12 -11.75
N ASN A 177 25.86 -10.14 -11.61
CA ASN A 177 26.45 -10.86 -12.76
C ASN A 177 25.56 -12.02 -13.24
N LEU A 178 24.56 -12.43 -12.45
CA LEU A 178 23.62 -13.45 -12.87
C LEU A 178 22.70 -12.92 -13.99
N PRO A 179 22.28 -13.77 -14.95
CA PRO A 179 21.23 -13.43 -15.89
C PRO A 179 19.90 -13.21 -15.16
N PHE A 180 19.01 -12.41 -15.75
CA PHE A 180 17.73 -12.01 -15.14
C PHE A 180 16.90 -13.20 -14.61
N SER A 181 16.79 -14.28 -15.39
CA SER A 181 16.05 -15.49 -14.99
C SER A 181 16.62 -16.13 -13.71
N LYS A 182 17.95 -16.18 -13.57
CA LYS A 182 18.59 -16.70 -12.35
C LYS A 182 18.39 -15.78 -11.15
N ARG A 183 18.29 -14.45 -11.37
CA ARG A 183 17.97 -13.51 -10.28
C ARG A 183 16.54 -13.69 -9.77
N LEU A 184 15.60 -13.98 -10.66
CA LEU A 184 14.23 -14.32 -10.25
C LEU A 184 14.20 -15.62 -9.43
N ASN A 185 15.04 -16.60 -9.76
CA ASN A 185 15.09 -17.88 -9.04
C ASN A 185 15.96 -17.86 -7.77
N LEU A 186 16.38 -16.70 -7.26
CA LEU A 186 17.09 -16.63 -5.98
C LEU A 186 16.13 -16.94 -4.81
N GLN A 187 16.50 -17.92 -3.99
CA GLN A 187 15.80 -18.27 -2.75
C GLN A 187 16.26 -17.37 -1.60
N GLY A 188 15.38 -17.17 -0.62
CA GLY A 188 15.68 -16.39 0.58
C GLY A 188 15.83 -14.89 0.32
N SER A 189 16.49 -14.20 1.25
CA SER A 189 16.66 -12.75 1.17
C SER A 189 17.81 -12.33 0.24
N SER A 190 17.49 -11.74 -0.91
CA SER A 190 18.47 -11.30 -1.94
C SER A 190 18.64 -9.77 -2.03
N HIS A 191 19.78 -9.30 -2.58
CA HIS A 191 19.97 -7.87 -2.91
C HIS A 191 19.05 -7.42 -4.04
N TYR A 192 18.87 -8.27 -5.06
CA TYR A 192 17.96 -8.01 -6.16
C TYR A 192 16.51 -7.84 -5.69
N GLY A 193 16.03 -8.74 -4.81
CA GLY A 193 14.69 -8.64 -4.21
C GLY A 193 14.50 -7.34 -3.41
N GLY A 194 15.52 -6.92 -2.65
CA GLY A 194 15.49 -5.65 -1.92
C GLY A 194 15.45 -4.38 -2.80
N VAL A 195 15.68 -4.50 -4.11
CA VAL A 195 15.49 -3.43 -5.09
C VAL A 195 14.14 -3.58 -5.80
N LEU A 196 13.78 -4.81 -6.17
CA LEU A 196 12.55 -5.13 -6.89
C LEU A 196 11.29 -4.83 -6.07
N ASP A 197 11.32 -5.10 -4.77
CA ASP A 197 10.18 -4.92 -3.88
C ASP A 197 9.71 -3.44 -3.77
N PRO A 198 10.58 -2.46 -3.42
CA PRO A 198 10.21 -1.05 -3.45
C PRO A 198 9.78 -0.53 -4.83
N LEU A 199 10.27 -1.13 -5.91
CA LEU A 199 9.85 -0.79 -7.26
C LEU A 199 8.43 -1.29 -7.52
N SER A 200 8.13 -2.53 -7.14
CA SER A 200 6.81 -3.15 -7.24
C SER A 200 5.75 -2.34 -6.48
N ASP A 201 6.03 -1.94 -5.23
CA ASP A 201 5.15 -1.06 -4.44
C ASP A 201 4.75 0.20 -5.19
N LYS A 202 5.70 0.75 -5.93
CA LYS A 202 5.55 2.05 -6.58
C LYS A 202 4.84 1.92 -7.91
N ILE A 203 5.10 0.84 -8.66
CA ILE A 203 4.27 0.47 -9.80
C ILE A 203 2.83 0.29 -9.32
N LEU A 204 2.59 -0.49 -8.26
CA LEU A 204 1.25 -0.74 -7.72
C LEU A 204 0.55 0.55 -7.28
N TYR A 205 1.27 1.44 -6.60
CA TYR A 205 0.77 2.75 -6.21
C TYR A 205 0.41 3.60 -7.43
N PHE A 206 1.28 3.66 -8.45
CA PHE A 206 1.04 4.40 -9.69
C PHE A 206 -0.19 3.90 -10.43
N VAL A 207 -0.27 2.59 -10.69
CA VAL A 207 -1.38 2.01 -11.45
C VAL A 207 -2.72 2.14 -10.75
N THR A 208 -2.72 2.37 -9.44
CA THR A 208 -3.95 2.50 -8.65
C THR A 208 -4.33 3.98 -8.49
N VAL A 209 -3.40 4.81 -8.03
CA VAL A 209 -3.66 6.23 -7.77
C VAL A 209 -3.86 7.03 -9.05
N PHE A 210 -3.15 6.70 -10.14
CA PHE A 210 -3.30 7.43 -11.40
C PHE A 210 -4.73 7.35 -11.96
N PRO A 211 -5.31 6.17 -12.24
CA PRO A 211 -6.69 6.11 -12.75
C PRO A 211 -7.69 6.66 -11.73
N LEU A 212 -7.62 6.24 -10.45
CA LEU A 212 -8.57 6.68 -9.40
C LEU A 212 -8.54 8.21 -9.20
N GLY A 213 -7.35 8.80 -9.27
CA GLY A 213 -7.10 10.22 -9.07
C GLY A 213 -7.40 11.10 -10.28
N TRP A 214 -7.39 10.56 -11.51
CA TRP A 214 -7.46 11.36 -12.74
C TRP A 214 -8.68 12.28 -12.79
N ASN A 215 -9.85 11.78 -12.38
CA ASN A 215 -11.10 12.54 -12.37
C ASN A 215 -11.47 13.14 -11.00
N THR A 216 -10.68 12.86 -9.96
CA THR A 216 -11.02 13.20 -8.57
C THR A 216 -10.01 14.12 -7.90
N VAL A 217 -8.80 14.24 -8.43
CA VAL A 217 -7.70 15.01 -7.87
C VAL A 217 -7.28 16.04 -8.89
N GLU A 218 -6.83 17.21 -8.42
CA GLU A 218 -6.23 18.19 -9.31
C GLU A 218 -4.96 17.60 -9.97
N HIS A 219 -4.86 17.67 -11.30
CA HIS A 219 -3.80 17.02 -12.06
C HIS A 219 -2.39 17.39 -11.58
N LEU A 220 -2.17 18.64 -11.16
CA LEU A 220 -0.88 19.07 -10.63
C LEU A 220 -0.53 18.36 -9.31
N TYR A 221 -1.47 18.23 -8.37
CA TYR A 221 -1.23 17.48 -7.12
C TYR A 221 -0.98 16.00 -7.38
N LEU A 222 -1.75 15.40 -8.30
CA LEU A 222 -1.59 14.01 -8.69
C LEU A 222 -0.19 13.76 -9.28
N LEU A 223 0.19 14.52 -10.31
CA LEU A 223 1.48 14.39 -10.98
C LEU A 223 2.65 14.67 -10.03
N PHE A 224 2.53 15.67 -9.15
CA PHE A 224 3.58 16.00 -8.20
C PHE A 224 3.73 14.94 -7.10
N SER A 225 2.61 14.38 -6.59
CA SER A 225 2.63 13.25 -5.65
C SER A 225 3.33 12.02 -6.26
N LEU A 226 2.98 11.69 -7.50
CA LEU A 226 3.59 10.62 -8.27
C LEU A 226 5.08 10.86 -8.50
N PHE A 227 5.48 12.08 -8.86
CA PHE A 227 6.88 12.46 -9.01
C PHE A 227 7.68 12.30 -7.71
N VAL A 228 7.15 12.76 -6.57
CA VAL A 228 7.78 12.58 -5.26
C VAL A 228 7.88 11.10 -4.89
N ALA A 229 6.88 10.30 -5.20
CA ALA A 229 6.92 8.85 -5.00
C ALA A 229 8.04 8.20 -5.83
N LEU A 230 8.22 8.58 -7.10
CA LEU A 230 9.33 8.12 -7.93
C LEU A 230 10.68 8.54 -7.35
N LEU A 231 10.85 9.81 -6.98
CA LEU A 231 12.11 10.30 -6.41
C LEU A 231 12.52 9.53 -5.15
N LEU A 232 11.56 9.24 -4.26
CA LEU A 232 11.82 8.43 -3.06
C LEU A 232 12.27 7.02 -3.39
N THR A 233 11.74 6.44 -4.47
CA THR A 233 12.12 5.11 -4.97
C THR A 233 13.52 5.17 -5.58
N LEU A 234 13.79 6.18 -6.39
CA LEU A 234 15.09 6.46 -7.00
C LEU A 234 16.20 6.61 -5.95
N ILE A 235 15.95 7.30 -4.84
CA ILE A 235 16.90 7.40 -3.72
C ILE A 235 17.18 6.05 -3.05
N ARG A 236 16.29 5.06 -3.18
CA ARG A 236 16.60 3.69 -2.73
C ARG A 236 17.51 2.95 -3.70
N PHE A 237 17.65 3.35 -4.97
CA PHE A 237 18.60 2.71 -5.88
C PHE A 237 20.04 3.04 -5.50
N ARG A 238 20.90 2.01 -5.52
CA ARG A 238 22.30 2.16 -5.11
C ARG A 238 23.09 3.07 -6.04
N ALA A 239 22.85 3.01 -7.36
CA ALA A 239 23.54 3.85 -8.33
C ALA A 239 23.36 5.33 -7.98
N ILE A 240 22.14 5.72 -7.63
CA ILE A 240 21.78 7.06 -7.20
C ILE A 240 22.39 7.37 -5.83
N ARG A 241 22.30 6.47 -4.85
CA ARG A 241 22.95 6.67 -3.54
C ARG A 241 24.46 6.85 -3.64
N ARG A 242 25.12 6.09 -4.54
CA ARG A 242 26.55 6.23 -4.82
C ARG A 242 26.85 7.56 -5.49
N ALA A 243 26.07 7.95 -6.50
CA ALA A 243 26.23 9.23 -7.18
C ALA A 243 26.09 10.43 -6.24
N PHE A 244 25.19 10.33 -5.24
CA PHE A 244 24.98 11.37 -4.23
C PHE A 244 25.82 11.21 -2.95
N GLU A 245 26.79 10.27 -2.92
CA GLU A 245 27.61 9.96 -1.74
C GLU A 245 26.80 9.70 -0.45
N ILE A 246 25.55 9.25 -0.58
CA ILE A 246 24.67 8.93 0.53
C ILE A 246 25.12 7.60 1.10
N ALA A 247 26.14 7.63 1.96
CA ALA A 247 26.68 6.43 2.56
C ALA A 247 25.66 5.83 3.56
N GLY A 248 25.53 4.51 3.63
CA GLY A 248 24.75 3.79 4.66
C GLY A 248 23.64 2.91 4.10
N LYS A 249 23.19 1.94 4.91
CA LYS A 249 21.97 1.18 4.62
C LYS A 249 20.83 2.20 4.61
N GLY A 250 20.26 2.45 3.44
CA GLY A 250 19.16 3.40 3.24
C GLY A 250 17.88 2.88 3.88
N SER A 251 17.88 2.65 5.20
CA SER A 251 16.68 2.29 5.94
C SER A 251 15.70 3.44 5.80
N ALA A 252 14.42 3.10 5.57
CA ALA A 252 13.35 4.08 5.58
C ALA A 252 13.44 4.92 6.86
N ASN A 253 13.39 6.25 6.72
CA ASN A 253 13.20 7.11 7.87
C ASN A 253 11.81 6.87 8.48
N ARG A 254 11.55 7.39 9.68
CA ARG A 254 10.24 7.20 10.35
C ARG A 254 9.07 7.63 9.45
N PHE A 255 9.22 8.76 8.75
CA PHE A 255 8.23 9.25 7.79
C PHE A 255 7.97 8.29 6.63
N GLY A 256 9.00 7.57 6.15
CA GLY A 256 8.87 6.56 5.12
C GLY A 256 8.02 5.36 5.54
N LYS A 257 7.98 5.01 6.82
CA LYS A 257 7.05 3.98 7.34
C LYS A 257 5.62 4.50 7.41
N TYR A 258 5.42 5.69 7.98
CA TYR A 258 4.08 6.31 8.03
C TYR A 258 3.51 6.58 6.65
N LYS A 259 4.37 6.93 5.69
CA LYS A 259 4.00 7.15 4.31
C LYS A 259 3.26 5.96 3.70
N ILE A 260 3.75 4.73 3.94
CA ILE A 260 3.13 3.52 3.37
C ILE A 260 1.68 3.38 3.86
N TRP A 261 1.45 3.56 5.17
CA TRP A 261 0.10 3.53 5.74
C TRP A 261 -0.81 4.59 5.14
N VAL A 262 -0.29 5.80 4.92
CA VAL A 262 -1.04 6.89 4.31
C VAL A 262 -1.31 6.61 2.82
N GLU A 263 -0.38 6.04 2.08
CA GLU A 263 -0.58 5.62 0.68
C GLU A 263 -1.69 4.56 0.60
N VAL A 264 -1.65 3.52 1.46
CA VAL A 264 -2.67 2.47 1.53
C VAL A 264 -4.04 3.05 1.91
N ALA A 265 -4.10 3.88 2.96
CA ALA A 265 -5.34 4.54 3.38
C ALA A 265 -5.89 5.46 2.28
N THR A 266 -5.01 6.16 1.55
CA THR A 266 -5.40 7.02 0.43
C THR A 266 -5.98 6.20 -0.71
N VAL A 267 -5.36 5.07 -1.09
CA VAL A 267 -5.89 4.18 -2.12
C VAL A 267 -7.26 3.61 -1.73
N ALA A 268 -7.38 3.08 -0.51
CA ALA A 268 -8.64 2.54 -0.01
C ALA A 268 -9.73 3.62 0.02
N ALA A 269 -9.41 4.81 0.52
CA ALA A 269 -10.33 5.91 0.55
C ALA A 269 -10.69 6.40 -0.85
N LEU A 270 -9.76 6.52 -1.80
CA LEU A 270 -10.08 6.88 -3.18
C LEU A 270 -11.02 5.87 -3.85
N ALA A 271 -10.80 4.58 -3.62
CA ALA A 271 -11.67 3.54 -4.15
C ALA A 271 -13.12 3.67 -3.61
N LEU A 272 -13.27 4.05 -2.34
CA LEU A 272 -14.58 4.24 -1.69
C LEU A 272 -15.21 5.61 -1.98
N LEU A 273 -14.38 6.66 -2.10
CA LEU A 273 -14.78 8.08 -2.24
C LEU A 273 -15.15 8.45 -3.67
N LEU A 274 -14.88 7.62 -4.67
CA LEU A 274 -15.31 7.84 -6.05
C LEU A 274 -16.81 8.15 -6.16
N MET A 275 -17.56 7.76 -5.14
CA MET A 275 -18.97 7.98 -5.00
C MET A 275 -19.26 9.09 -3.98
N GLY A 276 -19.49 10.33 -4.42
CA GLY A 276 -19.99 11.39 -3.53
C GLY A 276 -19.73 12.83 -4.02
N PRO A 277 -20.51 13.81 -3.55
CA PRO A 277 -20.36 15.23 -3.95
C PRO A 277 -19.04 15.84 -3.44
N PHE A 278 -18.53 15.36 -2.30
CA PHE A 278 -17.26 15.82 -1.72
C PHE A 278 -16.04 15.05 -2.20
N ARG A 279 -16.19 14.15 -3.19
CA ARG A 279 -15.10 13.26 -3.64
C ARG A 279 -13.85 14.02 -4.02
N VAL A 280 -13.99 15.15 -4.72
CA VAL A 280 -12.86 15.94 -5.19
C VAL A 280 -12.11 16.57 -4.03
N LEU A 281 -12.84 17.12 -3.05
CA LEU A 281 -12.23 17.73 -1.87
C LEU A 281 -11.50 16.67 -1.03
N CYS A 282 -12.16 15.55 -0.73
CA CYS A 282 -11.56 14.47 0.07
C CYS A 282 -10.35 13.85 -0.63
N ALA A 283 -10.43 13.59 -1.94
CA ALA A 283 -9.33 13.05 -2.73
C ALA A 283 -8.11 13.97 -2.74
N ASN A 284 -8.32 15.29 -2.92
CA ASN A 284 -7.23 16.28 -2.84
C ASN A 284 -6.61 16.37 -1.44
N ILE A 285 -7.41 16.30 -0.37
CA ILE A 285 -6.87 16.29 1.01
C ILE A 285 -6.02 15.05 1.25
N LEU A 286 -6.48 13.87 0.83
CA LEU A 286 -5.76 12.61 1.01
C LEU A 286 -4.44 12.60 0.23
N ILE A 287 -4.49 12.95 -1.06
CA ILE A 287 -3.29 13.01 -1.91
C ILE A 287 -2.35 14.13 -1.45
N GLY A 288 -2.87 15.28 -1.06
CA GLY A 288 -2.09 16.37 -0.49
C GLY A 288 -1.37 15.95 0.80
N THR A 289 -2.04 15.21 1.68
CA THR A 289 -1.44 14.66 2.89
C THR A 289 -0.33 13.65 2.57
N ALA A 290 -0.59 12.71 1.64
CA ALA A 290 0.40 11.75 1.17
C ALA A 290 1.63 12.45 0.55
N LEU A 291 1.40 13.51 -0.22
CA LEU A 291 2.43 14.35 -0.82
C LEU A 291 3.28 15.05 0.26
N ILE A 292 2.66 15.71 1.24
CA ILE A 292 3.38 16.39 2.33
C ILE A 292 4.28 15.40 3.07
N ILE A 293 3.76 14.23 3.43
CA ILE A 293 4.54 13.18 4.11
C ILE A 293 5.64 12.64 3.19
N GLY A 294 5.39 12.53 1.89
CA GLY A 294 6.39 12.20 0.88
C GLY A 294 7.54 13.20 0.85
N ILE A 295 7.25 14.50 0.84
CA ILE A 295 8.25 15.57 0.86
C ILE A 295 9.05 15.54 2.17
N LEU A 296 8.38 15.37 3.32
CA LEU A 296 9.04 15.24 4.61
C LEU A 296 9.96 14.01 4.66
N SER A 297 9.54 12.89 4.07
CA SER A 297 10.37 11.70 3.92
C SER A 297 11.58 11.98 3.01
N LEU A 298 11.40 12.72 1.93
CA LEU A 298 12.48 13.10 1.02
C LEU A 298 13.52 13.98 1.71
N ALA A 299 13.04 15.03 2.41
CA ALA A 299 13.87 15.91 3.23
C ALA A 299 14.62 15.14 4.33
N GLY A 300 13.96 14.17 4.98
CA GLY A 300 14.58 13.30 5.96
C GLY A 300 15.72 12.46 5.38
N HIS A 301 15.56 11.94 4.17
CA HIS A 301 16.64 11.23 3.47
C HIS A 301 17.80 12.16 3.10
N ALA A 302 17.51 13.35 2.57
CA ALA A 302 18.52 14.35 2.26
C ALA A 302 19.32 14.78 3.51
N TRP A 303 18.65 15.01 4.63
CA TRP A 303 19.26 15.38 5.90
C TRP A 303 20.19 14.29 6.47
N LEU A 304 19.76 13.01 6.39
CA LEU A 304 20.60 11.89 6.79
C LEU A 304 21.85 11.77 5.92
N GLY A 305 21.71 11.98 4.61
CA GLY A 305 22.84 12.07 3.68
C GLY A 305 23.82 13.18 4.07
N TYR A 306 23.30 14.39 4.30
CA TYR A 306 24.10 15.55 4.73
C TYR A 306 24.87 15.28 6.04
N LYS A 307 24.19 14.81 7.09
CA LYS A 307 24.83 14.51 8.38
C LYS A 307 26.01 13.55 8.23
N LYS A 308 25.85 12.53 7.39
CA LYS A 308 26.90 11.55 7.18
C LYS A 308 28.07 12.10 6.37
N ALA A 309 27.80 12.90 5.34
CA ALA A 309 28.85 13.58 4.58
C ALA A 309 29.70 14.47 5.50
N VAL A 310 29.07 15.20 6.42
CA VAL A 310 29.78 16.00 7.44
C VAL A 310 30.63 15.12 8.36
N ALA A 311 30.11 13.99 8.83
CA ALA A 311 30.85 13.06 9.68
C ALA A 311 32.08 12.47 8.97
N LEU A 312 31.96 12.09 7.69
CA LEU A 312 33.05 11.59 6.87
C LEU A 312 34.14 12.65 6.66
N ARG A 313 33.76 13.91 6.39
CA ARG A 313 34.70 15.03 6.29
C ARG A 313 35.46 15.27 7.59
N LYS A 314 34.78 15.22 8.74
CA LYS A 314 35.42 15.32 10.07
C LYS A 314 36.40 14.18 10.32
N ALA A 315 36.02 12.94 10.00
CA ALA A 315 36.89 11.77 10.15
C ALA A 315 38.13 11.84 9.23
N ALA A 316 37.96 12.28 7.98
CA ALA A 316 39.07 12.48 7.05
C ALA A 316 40.04 13.58 7.53
N ALA A 317 39.53 14.69 8.05
CA ALA A 317 40.36 15.75 8.64
C ALA A 317 41.15 15.26 9.87
N ALA A 318 40.53 14.46 10.74
CA ALA A 318 41.20 13.87 11.90
C ALA A 318 42.33 12.91 11.50
N ARG A 319 42.10 12.05 10.49
CA ARG A 319 43.14 11.14 9.95
C ARG A 319 44.34 11.90 9.38
N ARG A 320 44.11 13.00 8.67
CA ARG A 320 45.20 13.86 8.16
C ARG A 320 46.05 14.42 9.29
N LYS A 321 45.43 14.96 10.35
CA LYS A 321 46.15 15.47 11.54
C LYS A 321 46.98 14.39 12.23
N SER A 322 46.44 13.18 12.39
CA SER A 322 47.19 12.05 12.99
C SER A 322 48.39 11.63 12.13
N SER A 323 48.24 11.59 10.80
CA SER A 323 49.35 11.26 9.90
C SER A 323 50.48 12.31 9.88
N SER A 324 50.16 13.59 10.08
CA SER A 324 51.18 14.64 10.20
C SER A 324 51.96 14.54 11.52
N SER A 325 51.30 14.18 12.63
CA SER A 325 51.98 13.96 13.92
C SER A 325 52.97 12.79 13.86
N LEU A 326 52.62 11.72 13.14
CA LEU A 326 53.47 10.54 12.95
C LEU A 326 54.71 10.80 12.06
N ARG A 327 54.73 11.86 11.25
CA ARG A 327 55.91 12.25 10.46
C ARG A 327 56.94 13.08 11.23
N ILE A 328 56.54 13.72 12.33
CA ILE A 328 57.43 14.58 13.14
C ILE A 328 58.26 13.72 14.14
N VAL A 329 57.91 12.44 14.30
CA VAL A 329 58.56 11.51 15.24
C VAL A 329 59.50 10.52 14.53
N LYS A 330 59.90 10.81 13.28
CA LYS A 330 60.96 10.08 12.57
C LYS A 330 62.09 11.02 12.23
#